data_AF-A0AAD7YZT2-F1
#
_entry.id   AF-A0AAD7YZT2-F1
#
_cell.length_a   1.000
_cell.length_b   1.000
_cell.length_c   1.000
_cell.angle_alpha   90.00
_cell.angle_beta   90.00
_cell.angle_gamma   90.00
#
_symmetry.space_group_name_H-M   'P 1'
#
loop_
_entity.id
_entity.type
_entity.pdbx_description
1 polymer ?
#
loop_
_entity_poly.entity_id
_entity_poly.type
_entity_poly.pdbx_seq_one_letter_code
_entity_poly.pdbx_strand_id
1 'polypeptide(L)'
;MISLFFVLLVAVTYAAAQGQSTPPIPIIRYESEGPNVDGSYKWLYETGNEINAEESGYVKNFGQGEGKEIQTAEGKFSYKAPDGTLIALTYIADENGFQPQGDHLPTPPPIPPAIAKALEYLKTLPPGNNEGASSNIKPQYQAAPFKPRRF
;
A
#
# COMPACT_ATOMS: atom_id res chain seq x y z
N MET A 1 -43.31 -67.82 -2.81
CA MET A 1 -43.74 -66.76 -3.76
C MET A 1 -42.57 -65.81 -3.97
N ILE A 2 -42.46 -65.29 -5.19
CA ILE A 2 -41.30 -64.66 -5.84
C ILE A 2 -41.21 -63.15 -5.55
N SER A 3 -39.96 -62.65 -5.44
CA SER A 3 -39.42 -61.29 -5.72
C SER A 3 -40.02 -60.03 -5.10
N LEU A 4 -39.17 -59.09 -4.61
CA LEU A 4 -38.61 -57.96 -5.40
C LEU A 4 -37.82 -56.94 -4.52
N PHE A 5 -36.58 -56.62 -4.94
CA PHE A 5 -35.76 -55.40 -4.77
C PHE A 5 -35.90 -54.49 -3.53
N PHE A 6 -34.78 -54.19 -2.86
CA PHE A 6 -34.21 -52.83 -2.87
C PHE A 6 -32.75 -52.82 -2.40
N VAL A 7 -31.87 -52.40 -3.31
CA VAL A 7 -30.47 -52.06 -3.07
C VAL A 7 -30.42 -50.77 -2.24
N LEU A 8 -29.63 -50.75 -1.16
CA LEU A 8 -28.89 -49.55 -0.79
C LEU A 8 -27.69 -49.91 0.11
N LEU A 9 -26.55 -50.11 -0.53
CA LEU A 9 -25.24 -50.07 0.13
C LEU A 9 -24.88 -48.59 0.26
N VAL A 10 -25.14 -47.99 1.41
CA VAL A 10 -24.70 -46.62 1.70
C VAL A 10 -23.22 -46.67 2.06
N ALA A 11 -22.37 -46.57 1.05
CA ALA A 11 -20.97 -46.24 1.23
C ALA A 11 -20.89 -44.74 1.57
N VAL A 12 -20.86 -44.42 2.87
CA VAL A 12 -20.54 -43.06 3.33
C VAL A 12 -19.03 -42.87 3.12
N THR A 13 -18.65 -42.28 1.99
CA THR A 13 -17.28 -41.82 1.80
C THR A 13 -17.09 -40.53 2.61
N TYR A 14 -16.47 -40.64 3.78
CA TYR A 14 -15.93 -39.47 4.47
C TYR A 14 -14.76 -38.92 3.65
N ALA A 15 -15.02 -37.89 2.85
CA ALA A 15 -13.97 -37.03 2.35
C ALA A 15 -13.47 -36.18 3.53
N ALA A 16 -12.48 -36.69 4.26
CA ALA A 16 -11.74 -35.86 5.21
C ALA A 16 -10.94 -34.83 4.39
N ALA A 17 -11.30 -33.55 4.52
CA ALA A 17 -10.45 -32.46 4.05
C ALA A 17 -9.13 -32.56 4.81
N GLN A 18 -8.09 -33.09 4.16
CA GLN A 18 -6.74 -33.05 4.71
C GLN A 18 -6.22 -31.61 4.58
N GLY A 19 -6.65 -30.75 5.51
CA GLY A 19 -5.98 -29.49 5.72
C GLY A 19 -4.53 -29.80 6.06
N GLN A 20 -3.59 -29.35 5.23
CA GLN A 20 -2.17 -29.43 5.56
C GLN A 20 -1.97 -28.73 6.91
N SER A 21 -1.68 -29.51 7.94
CA SER A 21 -1.29 -28.99 9.25
C SER A 21 0.14 -28.47 9.12
N THR A 22 0.31 -27.25 8.63
CA THR A 22 1.61 -26.57 8.71
C THR A 22 1.89 -26.27 10.18
N PRO A 23 3.11 -26.57 10.69
CA PRO A 23 3.46 -26.22 12.05
C PRO A 23 3.33 -24.70 12.26
N PRO A 24 2.94 -24.25 13.46
CA PRO A 24 2.84 -22.83 13.77
C PRO A 24 4.22 -22.17 13.65
N ILE A 25 4.26 -20.99 13.03
CA ILE A 25 5.47 -20.19 12.89
C ILE A 25 5.62 -19.33 14.16
N PRO A 26 6.75 -19.41 14.89
CA PRO A 26 6.93 -18.66 16.12
C PRO A 26 7.18 -17.17 15.86
N ILE A 27 6.88 -16.33 16.84
CA ILE A 27 7.40 -14.96 16.93
C ILE A 27 8.74 -15.02 17.67
N ILE A 28 9.81 -14.55 17.03
CA ILE A 28 11.16 -14.56 17.60
C ILE A 28 11.48 -13.26 18.34
N ARG A 29 10.84 -12.15 17.93
CA ARG A 29 10.97 -10.85 18.59
C ARG A 29 9.66 -10.09 18.48
N TYR A 30 9.30 -9.38 19.55
CA TYR A 30 8.17 -8.48 19.60
C TYR A 30 8.51 -7.33 20.54
N GLU A 31 8.35 -6.10 20.07
CA GLU A 31 8.45 -4.90 20.90
C GLU A 31 7.24 -4.00 20.60
N SER A 32 6.74 -3.34 21.64
CA SER A 32 5.61 -2.43 21.53
C SER A 32 5.75 -1.36 22.60
N GLU A 33 5.71 -0.11 22.17
CA GLU A 33 5.85 1.08 23.00
C GLU A 33 4.73 2.08 22.66
N GLY A 34 4.18 2.72 23.69
CA GLY A 34 3.07 3.65 23.56
C GLY A 34 1.68 2.99 23.51
N PRO A 35 0.64 3.71 23.03
CA PRO A 35 0.70 5.10 22.61
C PRO A 35 1.05 6.03 23.78
N ASN A 36 1.97 6.94 23.52
CA ASN A 36 2.37 8.00 24.44
C ASN A 36 1.32 9.12 24.45
N VAL A 37 1.40 10.01 25.43
CA VAL A 37 0.46 11.12 25.58
C VAL A 37 0.46 12.07 24.38
N ASP A 38 1.56 12.16 23.65
CA ASP A 38 1.74 12.96 22.43
C ASP A 38 1.26 12.26 21.15
N GLY A 39 0.64 11.08 21.28
CA GLY A 39 0.19 10.25 20.16
C GLY A 39 1.30 9.49 19.44
N SER A 40 2.53 9.53 19.96
CA SER A 40 3.62 8.72 19.42
C SER A 40 3.51 7.26 19.85
N TYR A 41 3.94 6.35 18.98
CA TYR A 41 3.99 4.92 19.27
C TYR A 41 5.08 4.26 18.43
N LYS A 42 5.47 3.04 18.83
CA LYS A 42 6.37 2.20 18.06
C LYS A 42 6.04 0.73 18.31
N TRP A 43 6.09 -0.08 17.26
CA TRP A 43 6.02 -1.53 17.40
C TRP A 43 6.92 -2.21 16.37
N LEU A 44 7.35 -3.42 16.69
CA LEU A 44 7.99 -4.31 15.73
C LEU A 44 7.71 -5.76 16.07
N TYR A 45 7.75 -6.62 15.06
CA TYR A 45 7.81 -8.05 15.26
C TYR A 45 8.67 -8.73 14.21
N GLU A 46 9.23 -9.86 14.60
CA GLU A 46 10.02 -10.74 13.75
C GLU A 46 9.47 -12.17 13.93
N THR A 47 9.25 -12.89 12.84
CA THR A 47 8.77 -14.28 12.85
C THR A 47 9.90 -15.26 12.54
N GLY A 48 9.74 -16.53 12.93
CA GLY A 48 10.71 -17.59 12.65
C GLY A 48 10.88 -17.93 11.16
N ASN A 49 10.01 -17.42 10.29
CA ASN A 49 10.14 -17.54 8.83
C ASN A 49 10.63 -16.24 8.16
N GLU A 50 11.37 -15.40 8.88
CA GLU A 50 12.03 -14.19 8.36
C GLU A 50 11.04 -13.11 7.87
N ILE A 51 9.82 -13.07 8.41
CA ILE A 51 8.92 -11.93 8.24
C ILE A 51 9.27 -10.90 9.30
N ASN A 52 9.59 -9.68 8.87
CA ASN A 52 9.90 -8.57 9.76
C ASN A 52 8.93 -7.43 9.46
N ALA A 53 8.40 -6.82 10.50
CA ALA A 53 7.57 -5.62 10.39
C ALA A 53 7.90 -4.67 11.51
N GLU A 54 8.04 -3.40 11.20
CA GLU A 54 8.14 -2.34 12.19
C GLU A 54 7.39 -1.09 11.73
N GLU A 55 6.86 -0.35 12.69
CA GLU A 55 6.22 0.94 12.44
C GLU A 55 6.43 1.84 13.65
N SER A 56 6.65 3.11 13.39
CA SER A 56 6.55 4.17 14.37
C SER A 56 5.63 5.26 13.85
N GLY A 57 4.78 5.77 14.72
CA GLY A 57 3.90 6.87 14.39
C GLY A 57 3.98 8.00 15.40
N TYR A 58 3.52 9.18 14.97
CA TYR A 58 3.44 10.39 15.77
C TYR A 58 2.36 11.32 15.21
N VAL A 59 1.88 12.25 16.03
CA VAL A 59 0.90 13.26 15.62
C VAL A 59 1.60 14.58 15.32
N LYS A 60 1.59 15.02 14.05
CA LYS A 60 1.99 16.39 13.70
C LYS A 60 0.96 17.37 14.27
N ASN A 61 1.43 18.52 14.78
CA ASN A 61 0.60 19.56 15.41
C ASN A 61 -0.22 19.08 16.62
N PHE A 62 0.28 18.10 17.37
CA PHE A 62 -0.37 17.61 18.58
C PHE A 62 -0.78 18.74 19.54
N GLY A 63 -2.03 18.72 20.01
CA GLY A 63 -2.58 19.71 20.94
C GLY A 63 -3.07 21.02 20.28
N GLN A 64 -3.04 21.14 18.95
CA GLN A 64 -3.56 22.32 18.24
C GLN A 64 -5.07 22.27 17.95
N GLY A 65 -5.75 21.19 18.36
CA GLY A 65 -7.19 20.99 18.23
C GLY A 65 -7.59 20.12 17.04
N GLU A 66 -8.80 19.55 17.12
CA GLU A 66 -9.36 18.66 16.11
C GLU A 66 -9.32 19.31 14.71
N GLY A 67 -8.80 18.57 13.73
CA GLY A 67 -8.70 19.00 12.33
C GLY A 67 -7.38 19.68 11.93
N LYS A 68 -6.47 19.94 12.87
CA LYS A 68 -5.08 20.36 12.58
C LYS A 68 -4.04 19.29 12.88
N GLU A 69 -4.44 18.32 13.70
CA GLU A 69 -3.65 17.16 14.05
C GLU A 69 -3.61 16.17 12.89
N ILE A 70 -2.40 15.78 12.48
CA ILE A 70 -2.18 14.83 11.39
C ILE A 70 -1.41 13.65 11.95
N GLN A 71 -2.08 12.50 12.02
CA GLN A 71 -1.41 11.25 12.33
C GLN A 71 -0.44 10.92 11.18
N THR A 72 0.82 10.72 11.53
CA THR A 72 1.87 10.26 10.62
C THR A 72 2.39 8.92 11.11
N ALA A 73 2.66 8.00 10.20
CA ALA A 73 3.30 6.73 10.48
C ALA A 73 4.37 6.44 9.43
N GLU A 74 5.48 5.89 9.86
CA GLU A 74 6.53 5.37 8.99
C GLU A 74 6.85 3.95 9.41
N GLY A 75 7.09 3.07 8.45
CA GLY A 75 7.37 1.69 8.76
C GLY A 75 8.04 0.95 7.64
N LYS A 76 8.46 -0.27 7.97
CA LYS A 76 9.05 -1.20 7.02
C LYS A 76 8.49 -2.60 7.21
N PHE A 77 8.42 -3.32 6.11
CA PHE A 77 7.97 -4.70 6.06
C PHE A 77 8.90 -5.48 5.15
N SER A 78 9.30 -6.67 5.56
CA SER A 78 10.04 -7.59 4.70
C SER A 78 9.63 -9.04 4.92
N TYR A 79 9.72 -9.83 3.86
CA TYR A 79 9.52 -11.27 3.89
C TYR A 79 10.33 -11.94 2.79
N LYS A 80 10.55 -13.25 2.95
CA LYS A 80 11.19 -14.07 1.92
C LYS A 80 10.14 -14.68 1.00
N ALA A 81 10.23 -14.39 -0.28
CA ALA A 81 9.38 -14.99 -1.30
C ALA A 81 9.72 -16.49 -1.50
N PRO A 82 8.82 -17.30 -2.09
CA PRO A 82 9.04 -18.74 -2.28
C PRO A 82 10.28 -19.10 -3.11
N ASP A 83 10.77 -18.17 -3.93
CA ASP A 83 12.00 -18.27 -4.73
C ASP A 83 13.27 -17.91 -3.92
N GLY A 84 13.13 -17.51 -2.65
CA GLY A 84 14.22 -17.07 -1.79
C GLY A 84 14.55 -15.59 -1.91
N THR A 85 13.89 -14.85 -2.81
CA THR A 85 14.06 -13.41 -2.96
C THR A 85 13.56 -12.69 -1.70
N LEU A 86 14.38 -11.78 -1.15
CA LEU A 86 13.93 -10.90 -0.08
C LEU A 86 13.07 -9.78 -0.68
N ILE A 87 11.79 -9.76 -0.31
CA ILE A 87 10.88 -8.67 -0.66
C ILE A 87 10.84 -7.71 0.52
N ALA A 88 11.16 -6.44 0.26
CA ALA A 88 11.14 -5.37 1.25
C ALA A 88 10.28 -4.20 0.76
N LEU A 89 9.68 -3.53 1.73
CA LEU A 89 8.79 -2.38 1.57
C LEU A 89 9.10 -1.39 2.69
N THR A 90 9.28 -0.13 2.37
CA THR A 90 9.19 0.98 3.32
C THR A 90 7.97 1.83 2.98
N TYR A 91 7.42 2.53 3.95
CA TYR A 91 6.31 3.44 3.68
C TYR A 91 6.30 4.63 4.61
N ILE A 92 5.68 5.69 4.13
CA ILE A 92 5.26 6.85 4.91
C ILE A 92 3.76 7.00 4.69
N ALA A 93 3.00 7.12 5.78
CA ALA A 93 1.58 7.40 5.79
C ALA A 93 1.38 8.75 6.48
N ASP A 94 0.95 9.76 5.74
CA ASP A 94 0.69 11.10 6.26
C ASP A 94 -0.52 11.75 5.56
N GLU A 95 -0.63 13.08 5.64
CA GLU A 95 -1.63 13.90 4.96
C GLU A 95 -1.72 13.69 3.44
N ASN A 96 -0.63 13.22 2.81
CA ASN A 96 -0.58 12.93 1.38
C ASN A 96 -0.98 11.47 1.07
N GLY A 97 -1.43 10.72 2.08
CA GLY A 97 -1.82 9.32 1.98
C GLY A 97 -0.66 8.36 2.20
N PHE A 98 -0.87 7.10 1.79
CA PHE A 98 0.11 6.03 1.91
C PHE A 98 1.08 6.04 0.73
N GLN A 99 2.36 6.17 1.02
CA GLN A 99 3.45 6.30 0.06
C GLN A 99 4.41 5.12 0.26
N PRO A 100 4.19 3.97 -0.41
CA PRO A 100 5.09 2.82 -0.34
C PRO A 100 6.28 2.96 -1.29
N GLN A 101 7.45 2.46 -0.86
CA GLN A 101 8.64 2.27 -1.69
C GLN A 101 9.14 0.83 -1.56
N GLY A 102 9.41 0.18 -2.69
CA GLY A 102 9.98 -1.15 -2.74
C GLY A 102 10.20 -1.57 -4.19
N ASP A 103 11.25 -2.36 -4.44
CA ASP A 103 11.68 -2.74 -5.79
C ASP A 103 10.63 -3.57 -6.55
N HIS A 104 9.72 -4.22 -5.81
CA HIS A 104 8.64 -5.04 -6.35
C HIS A 104 7.39 -4.23 -6.74
N LEU A 105 7.35 -2.93 -6.44
CA LEU A 105 6.20 -2.08 -6.75
C LEU A 105 6.22 -1.66 -8.23
N PRO A 106 5.03 -1.50 -8.86
CA PRO A 106 4.95 -0.95 -10.20
C PRO A 106 5.56 0.44 -10.26
N THR A 107 6.50 0.66 -11.19
CA THR A 107 7.02 2.00 -11.47
C THR A 107 6.09 2.72 -12.44
N PRO A 108 5.91 4.05 -12.30
CA PRO A 108 5.17 4.83 -13.28
C PRO A 108 5.86 4.73 -14.65
N PRO A 109 5.10 4.85 -15.76
CA PRO A 109 5.67 4.80 -17.09
C PRO A 109 6.73 5.90 -17.28
N PRO A 110 7.75 5.67 -18.13
CA PRO A 110 8.81 6.64 -18.36
C PRO A 110 8.24 7.97 -18.89
N ILE A 111 8.91 9.07 -18.54
CA ILE A 111 8.54 10.41 -19.00
C ILE A 111 8.52 10.44 -20.54
N PRO A 112 7.44 10.92 -21.17
CA PRO A 112 7.38 11.06 -22.62
C PRO A 112 8.54 11.91 -23.18
N PRO A 113 9.13 11.53 -24.33
CA PRO A 113 10.32 12.20 -24.88
C PRO A 113 10.11 13.69 -25.17
N ALA A 114 8.87 14.10 -25.48
CA ALA A 114 8.54 15.51 -25.66
C ALA A 114 8.70 16.33 -24.36
N ILE A 115 8.29 15.76 -23.21
CA ILE A 115 8.43 16.40 -21.90
C ILE A 115 9.91 16.44 -21.50
N ALA A 116 10.66 15.35 -21.74
CA ALA A 116 12.10 15.33 -21.49
C ALA A 116 12.84 16.43 -22.27
N LYS A 117 12.55 16.57 -23.57
CA LYS A 117 13.09 17.65 -24.42
C LYS A 117 12.71 19.04 -23.93
N ALA A 118 11.46 19.23 -23.49
CA ALA A 118 11.02 20.50 -22.94
C ALA A 118 11.78 20.85 -21.65
N LEU A 119 12.00 19.88 -20.76
CA LEU A 119 12.78 20.07 -19.54
C LEU A 119 14.26 20.39 -19.82
N GLU A 120 14.87 19.74 -20.81
CA GLU A 120 16.23 20.06 -21.28
C GLU A 120 16.31 21.50 -21.82
N TYR A 121 15.34 21.91 -22.63
CA TYR A 121 15.26 23.28 -23.14
C TYR A 121 15.08 24.31 -22.01
N LEU A 122 14.21 24.04 -21.03
CA LEU A 122 14.03 24.94 -19.88
C LEU A 122 15.31 25.10 -19.04
N LYS A 123 16.14 24.05 -18.93
CA LYS A 123 17.43 24.11 -18.22
C LYS A 123 18.46 24.99 -18.92
N THR A 124 18.35 25.22 -20.23
CA THR A 124 19.31 26.06 -20.98
C THR A 124 18.89 27.52 -21.03
N LEU A 125 17.69 27.86 -20.54
CA LEU A 125 17.25 29.25 -20.47
C LEU A 125 17.97 30.00 -19.34
N PRO A 126 18.37 31.26 -19.55
CA PRO A 126 18.86 32.11 -18.48
C PRO A 126 17.76 32.31 -17.40
N PRO A 127 18.13 32.59 -16.14
CA PRO A 127 17.14 32.88 -15.10
C PRO A 127 16.24 34.02 -15.57
N GLY A 128 14.95 33.76 -15.66
CA GLY A 128 13.97 34.74 -16.09
C GLY A 128 13.96 35.93 -15.12
N ASN A 129 14.14 37.12 -15.65
CA ASN A 129 13.77 38.37 -15.00
C ASN A 129 12.27 38.30 -14.67
N ASN A 130 11.95 38.12 -13.38
CA ASN A 130 10.60 38.03 -12.84
C ASN A 130 9.88 39.39 -12.87
N GLU A 131 9.80 40.01 -14.04
CA GLU A 131 9.02 41.22 -14.28
C GLU A 131 8.01 40.90 -15.39
N GLY A 132 6.88 40.26 -15.02
CA GLY A 132 5.67 40.29 -15.87
C GLY A 132 4.87 39.00 -16.07
N ALA A 133 5.30 37.82 -15.61
CA ALA A 133 4.60 36.57 -15.91
C ALA A 133 3.64 36.10 -14.80
N SER A 134 2.82 37.00 -14.25
CA SER A 134 1.56 36.62 -13.59
C SER A 134 0.44 36.55 -14.63
N SER A 135 0.55 35.68 -15.63
CA SER A 135 -0.61 35.35 -16.47
C SER A 135 -1.39 34.22 -15.78
N ASN A 136 -2.56 34.57 -15.25
CA ASN A 136 -3.62 33.65 -14.83
C ASN A 136 -3.78 32.47 -15.81
N ILE A 137 -3.16 31.33 -15.55
CA ILE A 137 -3.53 30.07 -16.21
C ILE A 137 -4.64 29.48 -15.34
N LYS A 138 -5.88 29.88 -15.61
CA LYS A 138 -7.03 29.06 -15.20
C LYS A 138 -6.97 27.79 -16.06
N PRO A 139 -6.89 26.58 -15.47
CA PRO A 139 -7.03 25.36 -16.24
C PRO A 139 -8.42 25.37 -16.88
N GLN A 140 -8.49 25.55 -18.19
CA GLN A 140 -9.75 25.49 -18.91
C GLN A 140 -10.14 24.00 -19.03
N TYR A 141 -10.80 23.46 -18.00
CA TYR A 141 -11.45 22.17 -18.11
C TYR A 141 -12.64 22.34 -19.07
N GLN A 142 -12.49 21.90 -20.32
CA GLN A 142 -13.61 21.78 -21.23
C GLN A 142 -14.28 20.44 -20.98
N ALA A 143 -15.36 20.45 -20.20
CA ALA A 143 -16.20 19.27 -20.02
C ALA A 143 -16.66 18.76 -21.40
N ALA A 144 -16.43 17.48 -21.69
CA ALA A 144 -16.99 16.85 -22.87
C ALA A 144 -18.53 16.99 -22.83
N PRO A 145 -19.19 17.30 -23.96
CA PRO A 145 -20.64 17.44 -23.97
C PRO A 145 -21.27 16.13 -23.52
N PHE A 146 -22.02 16.18 -22.41
CA PHE A 146 -22.81 15.06 -21.94
C PHE A 146 -23.82 14.68 -23.02
N LYS A 147 -23.66 13.48 -23.59
CA LYS A 147 -24.61 12.91 -24.55
C LYS A 147 -25.58 12.02 -23.76
N PRO A 148 -26.80 12.49 -23.44
CA PRO A 148 -27.76 11.65 -22.75
C PRO A 148 -28.08 10.43 -23.63
N ARG A 149 -27.89 9.23 -23.10
CA ARG A 149 -28.47 8.03 -23.69
C ARG A 149 -29.98 8.14 -23.48
N ARG A 150 -30.74 8.29 -24.57
CA ARG A 150 -32.19 8.10 -24.52
C ARG A 150 -32.44 6.62 -24.26
N PHE A 151 -33.07 6.31 -23.13
CA PHE A 151 -33.81 5.07 -22.97
C PHE A 151 -35.19 5.26 -23.61
#